data_AF-A0A3M3A201-F1
#
_entry.id   AF-A0A3M3A201-F1
#
_cell.length_a   1.000
_cell.length_b   1.000
_cell.length_c   1.000
_cell.angle_alpha   90.00
_cell.angle_beta   90.00
_cell.angle_gamma   90.00
#
_symmetry.space_group_name_H-M   'P 1'
#
loop_
_entity.id
_entity.type
_entity.pdbx_description
1 polymer ?
#
loop_
_entity_poly.entity_id
_entity_poly.type
_entity_poly.pdbx_seq_one_letter_code
_entity_poly.pdbx_strand_id
1 'polypeptide(L)'
;MLFGLSGCLVDFGAQASTSDTPDDEHAQLTPGAQNALKALRDQGMPCAWIDELPEALSTPLAAPVNDWMIAAPRPTAGWPQPDACWMALMALNVSQLEGCVLISGDPRLLQSGLNAGLWTIGLASC
;
A
#
# COMPACT_ATOMS: atom_id res chain seq x y z
N MET A 1 7.48 -5.94 -3.41
CA MET A 1 6.84 -4.70 -3.87
C MET A 1 5.99 -4.10 -2.76
N LEU A 2 5.92 -2.78 -2.70
CA LEU A 2 5.12 -2.06 -1.71
C LEU A 2 3.94 -1.37 -2.41
N PHE A 3 2.79 -1.35 -1.77
CA PHE A 3 1.57 -0.72 -2.29
C PHE A 3 0.95 0.22 -1.27
N GLY A 4 0.42 1.36 -1.72
CA GLY A 4 -0.60 2.08 -0.95
C GLY A 4 -1.88 1.23 -0.85
N LEU A 5 -2.60 1.29 0.27
CA LEU A 5 -3.86 0.59 0.42
C LEU A 5 -5.03 1.41 -0.16
N SER A 6 -5.44 2.49 0.51
CA SER A 6 -6.49 3.39 0.05
C SER A 6 -6.03 4.22 -1.16
N GLY A 7 -6.93 4.46 -2.12
CA GLY A 7 -6.62 5.20 -3.35
C GLY A 7 -5.63 4.50 -4.27
N CYS A 8 -5.37 3.20 -4.05
CA CYS A 8 -4.35 2.45 -4.78
C CYS A 8 -4.78 0.99 -5.02
N LEU A 9 -4.75 0.13 -3.99
CA LEU A 9 -5.23 -1.24 -4.12
C LEU A 9 -6.75 -1.32 -4.07
N VAL A 10 -7.33 -0.57 -3.15
CA VAL A 10 -8.77 -0.45 -2.90
C VAL A 10 -9.15 1.02 -2.76
N ASP A 11 -10.42 1.29 -2.47
CA ASP A 11 -10.94 2.62 -2.16
C ASP A 11 -10.61 3.63 -3.25
N PHE A 12 -11.19 3.41 -4.43
CA PHE A 12 -10.97 4.26 -5.59
C PHE A 12 -11.35 5.71 -5.25
N GLY A 13 -10.38 6.64 -5.39
CA GLY A 13 -10.56 8.04 -5.01
C GLY A 13 -10.30 8.34 -3.54
N ALA A 14 -9.76 7.40 -2.75
CA ALA A 14 -9.36 7.58 -1.35
C ALA A 14 -10.49 8.10 -0.43
N GLN A 15 -11.70 7.59 -0.63
CA GLN A 15 -12.92 8.07 0.02
C GLN A 15 -12.99 7.65 1.50
N ALA A 16 -12.32 6.58 1.91
CA ALA A 16 -12.28 6.17 3.32
C ALA A 16 -11.67 7.24 4.25
N SER A 17 -10.88 8.17 3.73
CA SER A 17 -10.36 9.31 4.51
C SER A 17 -11.43 10.37 4.85
N THR A 18 -12.59 10.32 4.19
CA THR A 18 -13.66 11.32 4.33
C THR A 18 -14.69 10.97 5.42
N SER A 19 -14.63 9.76 5.97
CA SER A 19 -15.53 9.27 7.01
C SER A 19 -14.78 8.49 8.09
N ASP A 20 -15.20 8.62 9.34
CA ASP A 20 -14.68 7.82 10.45
C ASP A 20 -15.30 6.42 10.52
N THR A 21 -16.34 6.14 9.73
CA THR A 21 -17.00 4.84 9.68
C THR A 21 -16.55 4.05 8.46
N PRO A 22 -16.18 2.76 8.61
CA PRO A 22 -15.87 1.91 7.48
C PRO A 22 -17.10 1.72 6.59
N ASP A 23 -16.87 1.71 5.29
CA ASP A 23 -17.87 1.42 4.27
C ASP A 23 -17.36 0.26 3.41
N ASP A 24 -18.21 -0.76 3.22
CA ASP A 24 -17.89 -1.95 2.44
C ASP A 24 -17.65 -1.60 0.96
N GLU A 25 -18.23 -0.50 0.46
CA GLU A 25 -17.98 -0.03 -0.91
C GLU A 25 -16.51 0.36 -1.12
N HIS A 26 -15.85 0.91 -0.09
CA HIS A 26 -14.45 1.30 -0.18
C HIS A 26 -13.49 0.10 -0.20
N ALA A 27 -13.92 -1.09 0.24
CA ALA A 27 -13.10 -2.30 0.17
C ALA A 27 -13.04 -2.91 -1.25
N GLN A 28 -13.70 -2.31 -2.24
CA GLN A 28 -13.61 -2.78 -3.63
C GLN A 28 -12.22 -2.50 -4.21
N LEU A 29 -11.64 -3.51 -4.88
CA LEU A 29 -10.37 -3.37 -5.59
C LEU A 29 -10.48 -2.34 -6.72
N THR A 30 -9.42 -1.55 -6.90
CA THR A 30 -9.35 -0.59 -8.01
C THR A 30 -9.31 -1.30 -9.37
N PRO A 31 -9.72 -0.62 -10.47
CA PRO A 31 -9.73 -1.23 -11.81
C PRO A 31 -8.36 -1.82 -12.19
N GLY A 32 -8.34 -3.11 -12.55
CA GLY A 32 -7.13 -3.83 -12.94
C GLY A 32 -6.29 -4.39 -11.79
N ALA A 33 -6.54 -3.98 -10.54
CA ALA A 33 -5.79 -4.49 -9.38
C ALA A 33 -5.93 -6.01 -9.23
N GLN A 34 -7.13 -6.56 -9.41
CA GLN A 34 -7.36 -8.02 -9.26
C GLN A 34 -6.45 -8.85 -10.18
N ASN A 35 -6.31 -8.47 -11.45
CA ASN A 35 -5.48 -9.19 -12.41
C ASN A 35 -3.99 -9.04 -12.09
N ALA A 36 -3.56 -7.82 -11.73
CA ALA A 36 -2.17 -7.55 -11.33
C ALA A 36 -1.79 -8.35 -10.08
N LEU A 37 -2.62 -8.28 -9.03
CA LEU A 37 -2.40 -8.99 -7.76
C LEU A 37 -2.37 -10.51 -7.95
N LYS A 38 -3.24 -11.06 -8.82
CA LYS A 38 -3.19 -12.48 -9.17
C LYS A 38 -1.86 -12.86 -9.80
N ALA A 39 -1.37 -12.09 -10.77
CA ALA A 39 -0.09 -12.37 -11.42
C ALA A 39 1.10 -12.31 -10.45
N LEU A 40 1.07 -11.38 -9.49
CA LEU A 40 2.11 -11.25 -8.46
C LEU A 40 2.09 -12.40 -7.46
N ARG A 41 0.89 -12.81 -7.04
CA ARG A 41 0.71 -13.97 -6.16
C ARG A 41 1.18 -15.26 -6.83
N ASP A 42 0.81 -15.46 -8.10
CA ASP A 42 1.21 -16.65 -8.86
C ASP A 42 2.74 -16.70 -9.09
N GLN A 43 3.43 -15.55 -9.07
CA GLN A 43 4.90 -15.43 -9.11
C GLN A 43 5.58 -15.55 -7.73
N GLY A 44 4.81 -15.64 -6.64
CA GLY A 44 5.35 -15.65 -5.28
C GLY A 44 6.08 -14.35 -4.90
N MET A 45 5.70 -13.21 -5.50
CA MET A 45 6.34 -11.92 -5.25
C MET A 45 6.03 -11.43 -3.82
N PRO A 46 7.03 -11.17 -2.97
CA PRO A 46 6.80 -10.63 -1.63
C PRO A 46 6.16 -9.24 -1.72
N CYS A 47 4.98 -9.07 -1.14
CA CYS A 47 4.23 -7.82 -1.19
C CYS A 47 3.76 -7.39 0.19
N ALA A 48 3.79 -6.07 0.43
CA ALA A 48 3.22 -5.45 1.62
C ALA A 48 2.40 -4.22 1.22
N TRP A 49 1.34 -3.93 1.97
CA TRP A 49 0.57 -2.70 1.85
C TRP A 49 0.91 -1.72 2.98
N ILE A 50 0.80 -0.42 2.72
CA ILE A 50 1.11 0.67 3.65
C ILE A 50 -0.04 1.68 3.61
N ASP A 51 -0.49 2.14 4.78
CA ASP A 51 -1.49 3.20 4.90
C ASP A 51 -1.31 4.00 6.20
N GLU A 52 -1.77 5.26 6.23
CA GLU A 52 -1.82 6.10 7.43
C GLU A 52 -3.21 6.12 8.09
N LEU A 53 -4.25 5.56 7.46
CA LEU A 53 -5.60 5.45 8.04
C LEU A 53 -5.61 4.68 9.36
N PRO A 54 -6.51 5.02 10.32
CA PRO A 54 -6.70 4.23 11.54
C PRO A 54 -6.98 2.75 11.26
N GLU A 55 -6.58 1.87 12.18
CA GLU A 55 -6.76 0.41 12.03
C GLU A 55 -8.23 0.02 11.80
N ALA A 56 -9.17 0.75 12.41
CA ALA A 56 -10.61 0.57 12.24
C ALA A 56 -11.08 0.75 10.79
N LEU A 57 -10.37 1.55 9.99
CA LEU A 57 -10.64 1.77 8.56
C LEU A 57 -9.75 0.90 7.68
N SER A 58 -8.45 0.81 7.98
CA SER A 58 -7.51 0.05 7.13
C SER A 58 -7.76 -1.46 7.16
N THR A 59 -8.24 -2.01 8.28
CA THR A 59 -8.47 -3.46 8.42
C THR A 59 -9.58 -3.97 7.50
N PRO A 60 -10.79 -3.36 7.48
CA PRO A 60 -11.82 -3.69 6.50
C PRO A 60 -11.35 -3.50 5.05
N LEU A 61 -10.65 -2.39 4.77
CA LEU A 61 -10.12 -2.11 3.43
C LEU A 61 -9.15 -3.17 2.92
N ALA A 62 -8.34 -3.75 3.81
CA ALA A 62 -7.35 -4.76 3.44
C ALA A 62 -7.94 -6.17 3.28
N ALA A 63 -9.22 -6.40 3.59
CA ALA A 63 -9.87 -7.71 3.48
C ALA A 63 -9.64 -8.43 2.13
N PRO A 64 -9.65 -7.77 0.95
CA PRO A 64 -9.41 -8.43 -0.34
C PRO A 64 -7.97 -8.91 -0.56
N VAL A 65 -7.00 -8.42 0.22
CA VAL A 65 -5.56 -8.66 0.00
C VAL A 65 -4.87 -9.37 1.17
N ASN A 66 -5.50 -9.41 2.35
CA ASN A 66 -4.93 -9.96 3.59
C ASN A 66 -4.61 -11.47 3.53
N ASP A 67 -5.17 -12.21 2.58
CA ASP A 67 -4.88 -13.65 2.43
C ASP A 67 -3.43 -13.94 2.01
N TRP A 68 -2.73 -12.98 1.41
CA TRP A 68 -1.39 -13.21 0.85
C TRP A 68 -0.44 -12.01 0.92
N MET A 69 -0.96 -10.79 1.12
CA MET A 69 -0.16 -9.57 1.28
C MET A 69 -0.11 -9.17 2.76
N ILE A 70 1.08 -8.82 3.25
CA ILE A 70 1.23 -8.43 4.65
C ILE A 70 0.92 -6.95 4.87
N ALA A 71 0.35 -6.63 6.03
CA ALA A 71 0.27 -5.25 6.52
C ALA A 71 1.66 -4.79 6.97
N ALA A 72 2.16 -3.68 6.41
CA ALA A 72 3.42 -3.12 6.87
C ALA A 72 3.28 -2.58 8.31
N PRO A 73 4.29 -2.79 9.18
CA PRO A 73 4.29 -2.18 10.51
C PRO A 73 4.25 -0.66 10.41
N ARG A 74 3.41 -0.02 11.23
CA ARG A 74 3.27 1.43 11.23
C ARG A 74 4.48 2.11 11.89
N PRO A 75 5.14 3.07 11.22
CA PRO A 75 6.25 3.81 11.82
C PRO A 75 5.76 4.82 12.86
N THR A 76 6.66 5.23 13.75
CA THR A 76 6.41 6.37 14.65
C THR A 76 6.45 7.70 13.89
N ALA A 77 7.34 7.81 12.91
CA ALA A 77 7.45 8.96 12.03
C ALA A 77 6.60 8.74 10.76
N GLY A 78 5.56 9.55 10.57
CA GLY A 78 4.66 9.47 9.42
C GLY A 78 5.28 9.98 8.11
N TRP A 79 4.53 9.85 7.02
CA TRP A 79 4.94 10.35 5.72
C TRP A 79 5.13 11.87 5.73
N PRO A 80 6.17 12.40 5.06
CA PRO A 80 6.96 11.77 4.00
C PRO A 80 8.27 11.12 4.49
N GLN A 81 8.41 10.80 5.77
CA GLN A 81 9.61 10.12 6.28
C GLN A 81 9.75 8.71 5.69
N PRO A 82 10.99 8.23 5.43
CA PRO A 82 11.24 6.96 4.73
C PRO A 82 10.88 5.71 5.55
N ASP A 83 10.64 5.88 6.86
CA ASP A 83 10.44 4.83 7.86
C ASP A 83 9.36 3.82 7.44
N ALA A 84 8.24 4.30 6.88
CA ALA A 84 7.15 3.43 6.44
C ALA A 84 7.62 2.40 5.39
N CYS A 85 8.43 2.86 4.42
CA CYS A 85 8.94 2.01 3.35
C CYS A 85 10.02 1.05 3.86
N TRP A 86 10.95 1.52 4.69
CA TRP A 86 11.99 0.65 5.26
C TRP A 86 11.39 -0.42 6.18
N MET A 87 10.47 -0.06 7.06
CA MET A 87 9.80 -1.01 7.95
C MET A 87 9.01 -2.06 7.17
N ALA A 88 8.36 -1.69 6.07
CA ALA A 88 7.70 -2.63 5.18
C ALA A 88 8.68 -3.62 4.52
N LEU A 89 9.83 -3.14 4.02
CA LEU A 89 10.86 -4.00 3.43
C LEU A 89 11.51 -4.92 4.48
N MET A 90 11.72 -4.43 5.71
CA MET A 90 12.21 -5.24 6.83
C MET A 90 11.22 -6.35 7.19
N ALA A 91 9.91 -6.05 7.23
CA ALA A 91 8.87 -7.04 7.48
C ALA A 91 8.81 -8.13 6.40
N LEU A 92 9.14 -7.76 5.15
CA LEU A 92 9.27 -8.70 4.03
C LEU A 92 10.60 -9.47 4.00
N ASN A 93 11.53 -9.21 4.93
CA ASN A 93 12.87 -9.79 4.97
C ASN A 93 13.65 -9.65 3.65
N VAL A 94 13.53 -8.49 2.99
CA VAL A 94 14.22 -8.24 1.73
C VAL A 94 15.73 -8.12 1.96
N SER A 95 16.53 -8.78 1.13
CA SER A 95 17.99 -8.81 1.26
C SER A 95 18.70 -7.54 0.78
N GLN A 96 18.07 -6.78 -0.13
CA GLN A 96 18.63 -5.56 -0.72
C GLN A 96 17.53 -4.58 -1.14
N LEU A 97 17.84 -3.28 -1.10
CA LEU A 97 16.93 -2.23 -1.55
C LEU A 97 16.79 -2.20 -3.09
N GLU A 98 17.84 -2.58 -3.81
CA GLU A 98 17.88 -2.51 -5.28
C GLU A 98 16.74 -3.32 -5.91
N GLY A 99 15.97 -2.68 -6.77
CA GLY A 99 14.80 -3.27 -7.43
C GLY A 99 13.51 -3.22 -6.63
N CYS A 100 13.52 -2.68 -5.40
CA CYS A 100 12.29 -2.45 -4.64
C CYS A 100 11.49 -1.28 -5.23
N VAL A 101 10.18 -1.50 -5.38
CA VAL A 101 9.23 -0.55 -5.97
C VAL A 101 8.10 -0.27 -5.00
N LEU A 102 7.71 1.00 -4.89
CA LEU A 102 6.49 1.48 -4.27
C LEU A 102 5.48 1.93 -5.34
N ILE A 103 4.25 1.46 -5.24
CA ILE A 103 3.13 1.86 -6.09
C ILE A 103 2.11 2.60 -5.22
N SER A 104 1.76 3.83 -5.57
CA SER A 104 0.79 4.62 -4.80
C SER A 104 0.16 5.74 -5.63
N GLY A 105 -1.08 6.12 -5.29
CA GLY A 105 -1.73 7.36 -5.74
C GLY A 105 -1.51 8.55 -4.79
N ASP A 106 -1.04 8.32 -3.56
CA ASP A 106 -0.82 9.37 -2.55
C ASP A 106 0.58 10.02 -2.71
N PRO A 107 0.66 11.34 -2.98
CA PRO A 107 1.93 12.05 -3.10
C PRO A 107 2.83 11.98 -1.86
N ARG A 108 2.28 11.95 -0.64
CA ARG A 108 3.06 11.86 0.61
C ARG A 108 3.71 10.49 0.75
N LEU A 109 2.98 9.42 0.43
CA LEU A 109 3.54 8.06 0.41
C LEU A 109 4.56 7.90 -0.73
N LEU A 110 4.30 8.43 -1.92
CA LEU A 110 5.28 8.45 -3.01
C LEU A 110 6.58 9.15 -2.59
N GLN A 111 6.47 10.30 -1.91
CA GLN A 111 7.62 11.01 -1.38
C GLN A 111 8.39 10.20 -0.32
N SER A 112 7.68 9.45 0.55
CA SER A 112 8.31 8.48 1.46
C SER A 112 9.13 7.43 0.70
N GLY A 113 8.59 6.88 -0.40
CA GLY A 113 9.32 5.93 -1.25
C GLY A 113 10.58 6.51 -1.88
N LEU A 114 10.48 7.73 -2.42
CA LEU A 114 11.63 8.47 -2.96
C LEU A 114 12.70 8.73 -1.89
N ASN A 115 12.29 9.18 -0.71
CA ASN A 115 13.19 9.44 0.42
C ASN A 115 13.88 8.16 0.92
N ALA A 116 13.19 7.02 0.81
CA ALA A 116 13.71 5.70 1.19
C ALA A 116 14.61 5.08 0.12
N GLY A 117 14.73 5.69 -1.07
CA GLY A 117 15.56 5.22 -2.19
C GLY A 117 14.92 4.13 -3.06
N LEU A 118 13.58 4.02 -3.04
CA LEU A 118 12.85 3.05 -3.87
C LEU A 118 12.51 3.64 -5.24
N TRP A 119 12.26 2.76 -6.21
CA TRP A 119 11.53 3.14 -7.41
C TRP A 119 10.07 3.43 -7.06
N THR A 120 9.46 4.41 -7.74
CA THR A 120 8.07 4.79 -7.50
C THR A 120 7.24 4.75 -8.77
N ILE A 121 6.06 4.13 -8.70
CA ILE A 121 5.03 4.16 -9.75
C ILE A 121 3.82 4.92 -9.20
N GLY A 122 3.56 6.10 -9.77
CA GLY A 122 2.37 6.89 -9.46
C GLY A 122 1.15 6.35 -10.20
N LEU A 123 0.02 6.24 -9.50
CA LEU A 123 -1.27 5.99 -10.13
C LEU A 123 -1.96 7.33 -10.44
N ALA A 124 -2.30 7.56 -11.70
CA ALA A 124 -3.06 8.76 -12.08
C ALA A 124 -4.50 8.63 -11.56
N SER A 125 -4.96 9.63 -10.81
CA SER A 125 -6.38 9.78 -10.45
C SER A 125 -7.17 10.25 -11.68
N CYS A 126 -8.21 9.51 -12.05
CA CYS A 126 -9.19 9.89 -13.07
C CYS A 126 -10.44 10.50 -12.43
#